data_AF-A0A8C4Y584-F1
#
_entry.id   AF-A0A8C4Y584-F1
#
_cell.length_a   1.000
_cell.length_b   1.000
_cell.length_c   1.000
_cell.angle_alpha   90.00
_cell.angle_beta   90.00
_cell.angle_gamma   90.00
#
_symmetry.space_group_name_H-M   'P 1'
#
loop_
_entity.id
_entity.type
_entity.pdbx_description
1 polymer ?
#
loop_
_entity_poly.entity_id
_entity_poly.type
_entity_poly.pdbx_seq_one_letter_code
_entity_poly.pdbx_strand_id
1 'polypeptide(L)'
;MIAARRTGACPTLGVVQAPGPSPAPYSARGCCYSPSLSSLLVWKVMAQKLRALPVVDGNWGPWSPWGACSRTCGGGVHFSYRDCNDPAPQNGGKYCEGQRAKYQSCCTEECPPDGKSFREQQCAKYNSYNFTDLDGNLLEWLPKYSGVSPRDRCKLFCRAKVRHLPLIIIVIDGTLCGPETLSICVHGQCIKAGCDHVVGSSKKLDKCGVCGGNGSTCRKISGSLNRSNYTSAISLTLMHSNRV
;
A
#
# COMPACT_ATOMS: atom_id res chain seq x y z
N MET A 1 -29.25 25.68 -26.62
CA MET A 1 -28.79 24.99 -25.39
C MET A 1 -28.70 23.50 -25.66
N ILE A 2 -27.54 23.00 -26.08
CA ILE A 2 -27.24 21.57 -26.14
C ILE A 2 -25.82 21.43 -25.58
N ALA A 3 -25.72 20.94 -24.34
CA ALA A 3 -24.46 20.69 -23.67
C ALA A 3 -23.93 19.31 -24.04
N ALA A 4 -22.77 19.26 -24.69
CA ALA A 4 -22.05 18.03 -24.96
C ALA A 4 -21.38 17.51 -23.67
N ARG A 5 -21.68 16.26 -23.31
CA ARG A 5 -21.02 15.49 -22.26
C ARG A 5 -19.55 15.27 -22.64
N ARG A 6 -18.61 15.71 -21.80
CA ARG A 6 -17.21 15.28 -21.86
C ARG A 6 -17.01 14.09 -20.94
N THR A 7 -16.70 12.95 -21.55
CA THR A 7 -16.18 11.73 -20.92
C THR A 7 -14.77 12.01 -20.40
N GLY A 8 -14.53 11.74 -19.11
CA GLY A 8 -13.21 11.89 -18.48
C GLY A 8 -12.33 10.67 -18.76
N ALA A 9 -11.27 10.87 -19.54
CA ALA A 9 -10.21 9.91 -19.78
C ALA A 9 -9.13 10.00 -18.67
N CYS A 10 -8.60 8.86 -18.22
CA CYS A 10 -7.41 8.79 -17.35
C CYS A 10 -6.14 8.98 -18.20
N PRO A 11 -5.24 9.93 -17.87
CA PRO A 11 -4.03 10.16 -18.65
C PRO A 11 -2.89 9.19 -18.31
N THR A 12 -2.09 8.87 -19.34
CA THR A 12 -0.95 7.95 -19.35
C THR A 12 0.36 8.56 -18.83
N LEU A 13 1.24 7.67 -18.41
CA LEU A 13 2.52 7.82 -17.71
C LEU A 13 3.54 8.77 -18.34
N GLY A 14 4.20 9.58 -17.49
CA GLY A 14 5.48 10.23 -17.74
C GLY A 14 6.52 9.76 -16.72
N VAL A 15 7.65 9.24 -17.20
CA VAL A 15 8.79 8.77 -16.40
C VAL A 15 9.68 9.98 -16.09
N VAL A 16 9.99 10.22 -14.81
CA VAL A 16 10.96 11.24 -14.40
C VAL A 16 12.23 10.54 -13.89
N GLN A 17 13.34 10.79 -14.58
CA GLN A 17 14.69 10.33 -14.23
C GLN A 17 15.27 11.15 -13.06
N ALA A 18 15.97 10.49 -12.15
CA ALA A 18 16.76 11.12 -11.09
C ALA A 18 18.23 11.27 -11.52
N PRO A 19 18.91 12.40 -11.23
CA PRO A 19 20.35 12.53 -11.41
C PRO A 19 21.12 12.13 -10.13
N GLY A 20 22.25 11.42 -10.32
CA GLY A 20 23.27 11.19 -9.28
C GLY A 20 24.06 12.47 -8.96
N PRO A 21 24.93 12.48 -7.91
CA PRO A 21 26.28 11.94 -8.08
C PRO A 21 26.95 11.35 -6.79
N SER A 22 28.13 10.73 -6.97
CA SER A 22 29.22 10.60 -5.98
C SER A 22 30.48 11.24 -6.58
N PRO A 23 31.42 11.78 -5.78
CA PRO A 23 32.59 10.98 -5.39
C PRO A 23 33.21 11.27 -3.99
N ALA A 24 33.76 10.19 -3.40
CA ALA A 24 34.96 9.99 -2.55
C ALA A 24 35.38 10.95 -1.39
N PRO A 25 36.08 10.42 -0.34
CA PRO A 25 36.44 11.14 0.88
C PRO A 25 37.87 11.75 0.89
N TYR A 26 38.05 12.65 1.84
CA TYR A 26 39.20 13.49 2.19
C TYR A 26 40.57 12.81 2.36
N SER A 27 41.63 13.50 1.95
CA SER A 27 42.93 13.53 2.66
C SER A 27 43.74 14.76 2.24
N ALA A 28 43.67 15.85 3.01
CA ALA A 28 44.57 16.98 2.89
C ALA A 28 45.59 16.94 4.04
N ARG A 29 46.88 16.73 3.71
CA ARG A 29 48.00 16.92 4.64
C ARG A 29 48.16 18.43 4.86
N GLY A 30 48.07 18.88 6.11
CA GLY A 30 48.23 20.28 6.48
C GLY A 30 49.70 20.72 6.47
N CYS A 31 50.01 21.80 5.74
CA CYS A 31 51.24 22.56 5.94
C CYS A 31 51.00 23.60 7.03
N CYS A 32 51.84 23.63 8.08
CA CYS A 32 51.83 24.67 9.09
C CYS A 32 52.48 25.95 8.53
N TYR A 33 51.69 26.84 7.93
CA TYR A 33 52.11 28.22 7.65
C TYR A 33 51.67 29.13 8.80
N SER A 34 52.63 29.73 9.49
CA SER A 34 52.40 30.83 10.44
C SER A 34 52.05 32.10 9.66
N PRO A 35 50.82 32.64 9.76
CA PRO A 35 50.44 33.83 9.01
C PRO A 35 51.08 35.09 9.62
N SER A 36 51.62 35.97 8.78
CA SER A 36 52.12 37.28 9.20
C SER A 36 50.98 38.20 9.67
N LEU A 37 51.29 39.21 10.49
CA LEU A 37 50.32 40.21 10.99
C LEU A 37 49.53 40.91 9.87
N SER A 38 50.13 41.06 8.69
CA SER A 38 49.47 41.60 7.48
C SER A 38 48.44 40.62 6.89
N SER A 39 48.65 39.31 7.05
CA SER A 39 47.74 38.25 6.63
C SER A 39 46.52 38.12 7.57
N LEU A 40 46.69 38.44 8.86
CA LEU A 40 45.60 38.49 9.85
C LEU A 40 44.60 39.63 9.58
N LEU A 41 45.04 40.77 9.06
CA LEU A 41 44.16 41.88 8.65
C LEU A 41 43.37 41.52 7.38
N VAL A 42 44.02 40.91 6.39
CA VAL A 42 43.33 40.41 5.19
C VAL A 42 42.35 39.28 5.55
N TRP A 43 42.70 38.39 6.50
CA TRP A 43 41.77 37.38 7.03
C TRP A 43 40.59 38.01 7.79
N LYS A 44 40.82 39.04 8.61
CA LYS A 44 39.74 39.79 9.29
C LYS A 44 38.80 40.47 8.29
N VAL A 45 39.32 41.02 7.19
CA VAL A 45 38.51 41.66 6.14
C VAL A 45 37.78 40.62 5.26
N MET A 46 38.40 39.47 4.96
CA MET A 46 37.74 38.36 4.24
C MET A 46 36.71 37.61 5.12
N ALA A 47 36.91 37.57 6.44
CA ALA A 47 35.97 37.01 7.41
C ALA A 47 34.79 37.96 7.72
N GLN A 48 34.97 39.28 7.55
CA GLN A 48 33.91 40.27 7.75
C GLN A 48 32.82 40.25 6.68
N LYS A 49 33.01 39.52 5.57
CA LYS A 49 32.00 39.35 4.52
C LYS A 49 31.39 37.94 4.44
N LEU A 50 31.63 37.08 5.43
CA LEU A 50 30.77 35.92 5.68
C LEU A 50 29.61 36.38 6.57
N ARG A 51 28.62 37.03 5.96
CA ARG A 51 27.30 37.12 6.60
C ARG A 51 26.82 35.68 6.74
N ALA A 52 26.75 35.16 7.95
CA ALA A 52 26.10 33.88 8.21
C ALA A 52 24.69 33.97 7.62
N LEU A 53 24.42 33.19 6.58
CA LEU A 53 23.12 33.18 5.92
C LEU A 53 22.08 32.71 6.96
N PRO A 54 20.89 33.33 7.02
CA PRO A 54 19.90 32.99 8.03
C PRO A 54 19.49 31.53 7.89
N VAL A 55 19.56 30.77 8.97
CA VAL A 55 19.06 29.39 9.01
C VAL A 55 17.55 29.43 8.84
N VAL A 56 17.03 28.70 7.84
CA VAL A 56 15.59 28.59 7.60
C VAL A 56 15.22 27.13 7.71
N ASP A 57 14.45 26.78 8.73
CA ASP A 57 13.89 25.44 8.85
C ASP A 57 12.81 25.22 7.77
N GLY A 58 12.78 24.02 7.23
CA GLY A 58 11.81 23.65 6.20
C GLY A 58 10.42 23.49 6.79
N ASN A 59 9.41 23.88 6.04
CA ASN A 59 8.01 23.63 6.37
C ASN A 59 7.27 22.98 5.20
N TRP A 60 6.22 22.23 5.56
CA TRP A 60 5.46 21.43 4.62
C TRP A 60 4.67 22.32 3.68
N GLY A 61 4.85 22.10 2.37
CA GLY A 61 3.97 22.61 1.35
C GLY A 61 2.58 21.95 1.40
N PRO A 62 1.65 22.44 0.57
CA PRO A 62 0.32 21.88 0.48
C PRO A 62 0.36 20.41 0.01
N TRP A 63 -0.68 19.67 0.39
CA TRP A 63 -0.90 18.34 -0.13
C TRP A 63 -1.22 18.40 -1.62
N SER A 64 -0.61 17.49 -2.40
CA SER A 64 -0.98 17.23 -3.77
C SER A 64 -2.45 16.82 -3.85
N PRO A 65 -3.10 16.99 -5.02
CA PRO A 65 -4.32 16.27 -5.30
C PRO A 65 -4.11 14.77 -5.08
N TRP A 66 -5.22 14.10 -4.76
CA TRP A 66 -5.26 12.66 -4.63
C TRP A 66 -4.92 11.98 -5.96
N GLY A 67 -4.03 10.99 -5.91
CA GLY A 67 -3.70 10.15 -7.06
C GLY A 67 -4.83 9.21 -7.47
N ALA A 68 -4.58 8.43 -8.51
CA ALA A 68 -5.52 7.41 -8.96
C ALA A 68 -5.77 6.34 -7.89
N CYS A 69 -7.00 5.83 -7.84
CA CYS A 69 -7.34 4.70 -6.98
C CYS A 69 -6.66 3.43 -7.49
N SER A 70 -6.10 2.63 -6.58
CA SER A 70 -5.49 1.34 -6.92
C SER A 70 -6.47 0.31 -7.49
N ARG A 71 -7.78 0.49 -7.25
CA ARG A 71 -8.86 -0.39 -7.66
C ARG A 71 -10.06 0.42 -8.12
N THR A 72 -10.92 -0.19 -8.92
CA THR A 72 -12.18 0.42 -9.40
C THR A 72 -13.40 -0.02 -8.60
N CYS A 73 -13.27 -1.06 -7.78
CA CYS A 73 -14.31 -1.59 -6.89
C CYS A 73 -13.68 -2.38 -5.72
N GLY A 74 -14.50 -2.72 -4.73
CA GLY A 74 -14.20 -3.57 -3.58
C GLY A 74 -13.15 -2.99 -2.65
N GLY A 75 -12.98 -1.66 -2.65
CA GLY A 75 -12.05 -0.94 -1.81
C GLY A 75 -10.62 -0.89 -2.34
N GLY A 76 -10.26 0.21 -3.00
CA GLY A 76 -8.89 0.57 -3.33
C GLY A 76 -8.31 1.59 -2.35
N VAL A 77 -7.06 1.97 -2.61
CA VAL A 77 -6.34 3.00 -1.88
C VAL A 77 -5.74 3.97 -2.88
N HIS A 78 -5.80 5.25 -2.55
CA HIS A 78 -5.10 6.31 -3.27
C HIS A 78 -4.27 7.11 -2.28
N PHE A 79 -3.25 7.80 -2.77
CA PHE A 79 -2.34 8.57 -1.95
C PHE A 79 -2.23 10.01 -2.42
N SER A 80 -1.83 10.87 -1.49
CA SER A 80 -1.48 12.26 -1.72
C SER A 80 -0.14 12.50 -1.03
N TYR A 81 0.72 13.29 -1.65
CA TYR A 81 2.05 13.59 -1.14
C TYR A 81 2.20 15.10 -0.95
N ARG A 82 3.20 15.51 -0.20
CA ARG A 82 3.59 16.91 -0.04
C ARG A 82 5.10 17.01 0.01
N ASP A 83 5.63 18.15 -0.35
CA ASP A 83 7.06 18.42 -0.31
C ASP A 83 7.41 19.40 0.81
N CYS A 84 8.64 19.34 1.29
CA CYS A 84 9.15 20.25 2.31
C CYS A 84 9.72 21.49 1.62
N ASN A 85 8.84 22.37 1.14
CA ASN A 85 9.19 23.47 0.25
C ASN A 85 8.48 24.79 0.57
N ASP A 86 7.77 24.91 1.70
CA ASP A 86 6.99 26.11 2.05
C ASP A 86 7.29 26.65 3.47
N PRO A 87 8.51 27.16 3.73
CA PRO A 87 9.65 27.27 2.82
C PRO A 87 10.51 26.00 2.77
N ALA A 88 11.38 25.89 1.77
CA ALA A 88 12.42 24.86 1.75
C ALA A 88 13.50 25.15 2.81
N PRO A 89 14.11 24.11 3.43
CA PRO A 89 15.17 24.30 4.40
C PRO A 89 16.41 24.94 3.76
N GLN A 90 17.00 25.95 4.41
CA GLN A 90 18.17 26.68 3.92
C GLN A 90 19.23 26.84 5.02
N ASN A 91 20.49 26.95 4.60
CA ASN A 91 21.63 27.31 5.45
C ASN A 91 21.80 26.42 6.69
N GLY A 92 21.55 25.11 6.53
CA GLY A 92 21.62 24.13 7.62
C GLY A 92 20.34 24.01 8.45
N GLY A 93 19.23 24.59 8.00
CA GLY A 93 17.92 24.42 8.63
C GLY A 93 17.40 22.99 8.54
N LYS A 94 16.53 22.64 9.48
CA LYS A 94 16.00 21.29 9.65
C LYS A 94 15.04 20.92 8.54
N TYR A 95 15.05 19.64 8.15
CA TYR A 95 14.03 19.09 7.27
C TYR A 95 12.69 18.93 8.00
N CYS A 96 11.59 18.96 7.25
CA CYS A 96 10.25 18.85 7.80
C CYS A 96 10.03 17.52 8.53
N GLU A 97 9.45 17.59 9.73
CA GLU A 97 9.07 16.43 10.52
C GLU A 97 7.60 16.03 10.24
N GLY A 98 7.35 14.73 10.16
CA GLY A 98 6.02 14.15 9.93
C GLY A 98 5.87 13.43 8.59
N GLN A 99 4.62 13.11 8.24
CA GLN A 99 4.31 12.28 7.07
C GLN A 99 4.44 13.07 5.76
N ARG A 100 5.22 12.54 4.81
CA ARG A 100 5.33 13.07 3.44
C ARG A 100 4.20 12.58 2.54
N ALA A 101 3.62 11.43 2.85
CA ALA A 101 2.52 10.81 2.12
C ALA A 101 1.36 10.46 3.06
N LYS A 102 0.14 10.62 2.58
CA LYS A 102 -1.08 10.16 3.26
C LYS A 102 -1.87 9.26 2.31
N TYR A 103 -2.62 8.33 2.88
CA TYR A 103 -3.37 7.30 2.17
C TYR A 103 -4.84 7.37 2.58
N GLN A 104 -5.74 7.10 1.65
CA GLN A 104 -7.17 7.05 1.88
C GLN A 104 -7.82 5.94 1.05
N SER A 105 -8.92 5.37 1.56
CA SER A 105 -9.74 4.42 0.80
C SER A 105 -10.54 5.10 -0.29
N CYS A 106 -10.68 4.43 -1.42
CA CYS A 106 -11.49 4.85 -2.58
C CYS A 106 -12.21 3.66 -3.19
N CYS A 107 -13.22 3.92 -4.04
CA CYS A 107 -13.94 2.88 -4.79
C CYS A 107 -14.42 1.70 -3.90
N THR A 108 -15.08 2.04 -2.80
CA THR A 108 -15.52 1.10 -1.74
C THR A 108 -16.75 0.26 -2.13
N GLU A 109 -17.38 0.57 -3.26
CA GLU A 109 -18.51 -0.21 -3.78
C GLU A 109 -18.08 -1.63 -4.14
N GLU A 110 -18.87 -2.62 -3.75
CA GLU A 110 -18.53 -4.04 -3.96
C GLU A 110 -18.29 -4.38 -5.43
N CYS A 111 -17.32 -5.25 -5.67
CA CYS A 111 -17.08 -5.76 -7.02
C CYS A 111 -18.19 -6.73 -7.43
N PRO A 112 -18.47 -6.86 -8.74
CA PRO A 112 -19.31 -7.94 -9.26
C PRO A 112 -18.76 -9.30 -8.80
N PRO A 113 -19.64 -10.28 -8.52
CA PRO A 113 -19.23 -11.60 -8.10
C PRO A 113 -18.52 -12.33 -9.26
N ASP A 114 -17.21 -12.48 -9.14
CA ASP A 114 -16.33 -13.17 -10.09
C ASP A 114 -15.78 -14.50 -9.54
N GLY A 115 -16.09 -14.80 -8.27
CA GLY A 115 -15.64 -15.99 -7.56
C GLY A 115 -14.16 -15.98 -7.17
N LYS A 116 -13.45 -14.85 -7.34
CA LYS A 116 -12.01 -14.73 -7.02
C LYS A 116 -11.74 -13.48 -6.20
N SER A 117 -10.94 -13.62 -5.16
CA SER A 117 -10.41 -12.47 -4.43
C SER A 117 -9.46 -11.64 -5.32
N PHE A 118 -9.36 -10.34 -5.03
CA PHE A 118 -8.43 -9.46 -5.74
C PHE A 118 -6.96 -9.92 -5.61
N ARG A 119 -6.61 -10.63 -4.53
CA ARG A 119 -5.29 -11.24 -4.38
C ARG A 119 -5.07 -12.41 -5.34
N GLU A 120 -6.10 -13.23 -5.54
CA GLU A 120 -6.05 -14.32 -6.53
C GLU A 120 -5.97 -13.79 -7.96
N GLN A 121 -6.71 -12.73 -8.28
CA GLN A 121 -6.62 -12.09 -9.60
C GLN A 121 -5.19 -11.63 -9.92
N GLN A 122 -4.47 -11.08 -8.94
CA GLN A 122 -3.08 -10.65 -9.11
C GLN A 122 -2.14 -11.83 -9.40
N CYS A 123 -2.29 -12.98 -8.73
CA CYS A 123 -1.51 -14.18 -9.07
C CYS A 123 -1.91 -14.76 -10.44
N ALA A 124 -3.21 -14.79 -10.75
CA ALA A 124 -3.73 -15.35 -11.99
C ALA A 124 -3.23 -14.62 -13.26
N LYS A 125 -2.77 -13.37 -13.13
CA LYS A 125 -2.09 -12.63 -14.21
C LYS A 125 -0.89 -13.40 -14.80
N TYR A 126 -0.26 -14.27 -14.01
CA TYR A 126 0.90 -15.06 -14.41
C TYR A 126 0.56 -16.44 -14.97
N ASN A 127 -0.72 -16.83 -15.02
CA ASN A 127 -1.16 -18.09 -15.63
C ASN A 127 -0.84 -18.13 -17.14
N SER A 128 -0.73 -16.97 -17.80
CA SER A 128 -0.37 -16.87 -19.21
C SER A 128 1.15 -16.90 -19.48
N TYR A 129 1.99 -16.89 -18.45
CA TYR A 129 3.45 -16.91 -18.60
C TYR A 129 3.97 -18.34 -18.43
N ASN A 130 4.51 -18.94 -19.50
CA ASN A 130 4.83 -20.37 -19.61
C ASN A 130 3.60 -21.26 -19.35
N PHE A 131 2.71 -21.33 -20.34
CA PHE A 131 1.36 -21.89 -20.26
C PHE A 131 1.23 -23.29 -19.66
N THR A 132 2.29 -24.10 -19.61
CA THR A 132 2.21 -25.48 -19.14
C THR A 132 3.31 -25.85 -18.14
N ASP A 133 2.99 -26.73 -17.19
CA ASP A 133 3.97 -27.42 -16.35
C ASP A 133 4.76 -28.48 -17.15
N LEU A 134 5.61 -29.25 -16.45
CA LEU A 134 6.41 -30.32 -17.06
C LEU A 134 5.54 -31.47 -17.60
N ASP A 135 4.28 -31.56 -17.17
CA ASP A 135 3.31 -32.58 -17.54
C ASP A 135 2.30 -32.10 -18.61
N GLY A 136 2.46 -30.86 -19.10
CA GLY A 136 1.58 -30.26 -20.11
C GLY A 136 0.30 -29.64 -19.56
N ASN A 137 0.10 -29.55 -18.24
CA ASN A 137 -1.08 -28.93 -17.63
C ASN A 137 -0.91 -27.43 -17.49
N LEU A 138 -2.03 -26.70 -17.58
CA LEU A 138 -2.00 -25.24 -17.38
C LEU A 138 -1.50 -24.84 -15.99
N LEU A 139 -0.52 -23.92 -15.95
CA LEU A 139 -0.03 -23.36 -14.69
C LEU A 139 -1.10 -22.49 -14.03
N GLU A 140 -1.54 -22.92 -12.84
CA GLU A 140 -2.41 -22.12 -11.97
C GLU A 140 -1.60 -21.53 -10.81
N TRP A 141 -1.44 -20.20 -10.82
CA TRP A 141 -0.81 -19.43 -9.76
C TRP A 141 -1.84 -19.00 -8.73
N LEU A 142 -1.65 -19.46 -7.49
CA LEU A 142 -2.52 -19.16 -6.36
C LEU A 142 -1.75 -18.46 -5.24
N PRO A 143 -2.40 -17.55 -4.49
CA PRO A 143 -1.76 -16.92 -3.36
C PRO A 143 -1.45 -17.94 -2.25
N LYS A 144 -0.26 -17.81 -1.65
CA LYS A 144 0.17 -18.59 -0.50
C LYS A 144 -0.01 -17.75 0.77
N TYR A 145 -0.83 -18.24 1.68
CA TYR A 145 -1.01 -17.64 3.01
C TYR A 145 -0.29 -18.42 4.12
N SER A 146 -0.08 -19.73 3.94
CA SER A 146 0.57 -20.58 4.93
C SER A 146 2.07 -20.29 5.03
N GLY A 147 2.59 -20.19 6.26
CA GLY A 147 4.00 -19.91 6.52
C GLY A 147 4.45 -18.48 6.19
N VAL A 148 3.53 -17.56 5.89
CA VAL A 148 3.82 -16.15 5.68
C VAL A 148 3.81 -15.42 7.02
N SER A 149 4.89 -14.71 7.35
CA SER A 149 4.97 -13.96 8.59
C SER A 149 3.92 -12.83 8.62
N PRO A 150 3.44 -12.41 9.80
CA PRO A 150 2.54 -11.27 9.89
C PRO A 150 3.03 -9.99 9.21
N ARG A 151 4.36 -9.77 9.19
CA ARG A 151 5.01 -8.60 8.57
C ARG A 151 5.06 -8.71 7.04
N ASP A 152 5.03 -9.92 6.50
CA ASP A 152 5.13 -10.19 5.07
C ASP A 152 3.77 -10.39 4.39
N ARG A 153 2.65 -10.27 5.12
CA ARG A 153 1.30 -10.47 4.55
C ARG A 153 0.99 -9.58 3.35
N CYS A 154 1.61 -8.40 3.26
CA CYS A 154 1.47 -7.49 2.13
C CYS A 154 2.55 -7.62 1.07
N LYS A 155 3.25 -8.75 1.05
CA LYS A 155 3.96 -9.28 -0.11
C LYS A 155 3.06 -10.31 -0.79
N LEU A 156 3.09 -10.35 -2.12
CA LEU A 156 2.33 -11.32 -2.89
C LEU A 156 3.21 -12.54 -3.15
N PHE A 157 3.00 -13.60 -2.36
CA PHE A 157 3.61 -14.90 -2.59
C PHE A 157 2.67 -15.73 -3.45
N CYS A 158 2.98 -15.90 -4.73
CA CYS A 158 2.24 -16.80 -5.60
C CYS A 158 2.98 -18.14 -5.71
N ARG A 159 2.24 -19.24 -5.57
CA ARG A 159 2.74 -20.59 -5.81
C ARG A 159 2.04 -21.18 -7.03
N ALA A 160 2.82 -21.80 -7.92
CA ALA A 160 2.24 -22.71 -8.89
C ALA A 160 2.02 -24.07 -8.21
N LYS A 161 0.98 -24.82 -8.61
CA LYS A 161 0.68 -26.14 -8.02
C LYS A 161 1.85 -27.13 -8.11
N VAL A 162 2.71 -27.00 -9.12
CA VAL A 162 3.74 -27.99 -9.48
C VAL A 162 5.17 -27.42 -9.37
N ARG A 163 5.35 -26.15 -8.98
CA ARG A 163 6.68 -25.52 -8.84
C ARG A 163 6.90 -24.99 -7.44
N HIS A 164 8.01 -25.38 -6.80
CA HIS A 164 8.36 -24.98 -5.44
C HIS A 164 8.88 -23.54 -5.32
N LEU A 165 9.31 -22.91 -6.42
CA LEU A 165 9.84 -21.54 -6.41
C LEU A 165 8.68 -20.53 -6.38
N PRO A 166 8.52 -19.76 -5.30
CA PRO A 166 7.47 -18.75 -5.22
C PRO A 166 7.82 -17.55 -6.08
N LEU A 167 6.82 -17.02 -6.79
CA LEU A 167 6.92 -15.68 -7.34
C LEU A 167 6.61 -14.69 -6.22
N ILE A 168 7.53 -13.77 -5.95
CA ILE A 168 7.37 -12.73 -4.94
C ILE A 168 7.27 -11.39 -5.65
N ILE A 169 6.09 -10.79 -5.62
CA ILE A 169 5.83 -9.44 -6.15
C ILE A 169 5.15 -8.57 -5.08
N ILE A 170 5.11 -7.27 -5.30
CA ILE A 170 4.44 -6.34 -4.41
C ILE A 170 2.92 -6.50 -4.60
N VAL A 171 2.18 -6.62 -3.50
CA VAL A 171 0.72 -6.59 -3.52
C VAL A 171 0.25 -5.18 -3.87
N ILE A 172 -0.78 -5.06 -4.71
CA ILE A 172 -1.44 -3.78 -4.99
C ILE A 172 -2.17 -3.29 -3.73
N ASP A 173 -2.04 -2.01 -3.39
CA ASP A 173 -2.71 -1.43 -2.23
C ASP A 173 -4.23 -1.59 -2.30
N GLY A 174 -4.89 -1.77 -1.14
CA GLY A 174 -6.31 -2.12 -1.05
C GLY A 174 -6.59 -3.63 -1.13
N THR A 175 -5.59 -4.47 -1.36
CA THR A 175 -5.75 -5.94 -1.27
C THR A 175 -5.87 -6.38 0.17
N LEU A 176 -6.78 -7.30 0.48
CA LEU A 176 -6.88 -7.90 1.82
C LEU A 176 -5.56 -8.59 2.22
N CYS A 177 -5.20 -8.47 3.50
CA CYS A 177 -3.99 -9.09 4.05
C CYS A 177 -4.11 -10.62 4.16
N GLY A 178 -5.32 -11.16 4.18
CA GLY A 178 -5.60 -12.58 4.35
C GLY A 178 -7.07 -12.91 4.09
N PRO A 179 -7.43 -14.20 4.04
CA PRO A 179 -8.79 -14.63 3.68
C PRO A 179 -9.83 -14.33 4.77
N GLU A 180 -9.42 -14.37 6.05
CA GLU A 180 -10.32 -14.22 7.21
C GLU A 180 -10.21 -12.85 7.89
N THR A 181 -9.76 -11.84 7.16
CA THR A 181 -9.49 -10.50 7.73
C THR A 181 -9.93 -9.42 6.76
N LEU A 182 -10.51 -8.36 7.32
CA LEU A 182 -10.89 -7.13 6.61
C LEU A 182 -9.74 -6.12 6.52
N SER A 183 -8.58 -6.43 7.11
CA SER A 183 -7.41 -5.56 7.03
C SER A 183 -6.86 -5.55 5.60
N ILE A 184 -6.45 -4.38 5.14
CA ILE A 184 -5.97 -4.16 3.77
C ILE A 184 -4.50 -3.76 3.76
N CYS A 185 -3.83 -4.04 2.65
CA CYS A 185 -2.46 -3.63 2.42
C CYS A 185 -2.40 -2.17 1.97
N VAL A 186 -1.56 -1.39 2.65
CA VAL A 186 -1.27 0.01 2.34
C VAL A 186 0.23 0.20 2.46
N HIS A 187 0.90 0.50 1.35
CA HIS A 187 2.34 0.71 1.28
C HIS A 187 3.15 -0.42 1.94
N GLY A 188 2.78 -1.67 1.64
CA GLY A 188 3.45 -2.87 2.17
C GLY A 188 3.14 -3.19 3.64
N GLN A 189 2.28 -2.43 4.31
CA GLN A 189 1.84 -2.68 5.68
C GLN A 189 0.39 -3.15 5.72
N CYS A 190 0.08 -4.05 6.66
CA CYS A 190 -1.28 -4.51 6.87
C CYS A 190 -2.00 -3.59 7.86
N ILE A 191 -2.95 -2.80 7.36
CA ILE A 191 -3.68 -1.80 8.15
C ILE A 191 -5.12 -2.28 8.37
N LYS A 192 -5.62 -2.09 9.59
CA LYS A 192 -7.00 -2.43 9.95
C LYS A 192 -7.98 -1.60 9.11
N ALA A 193 -8.94 -2.27 8.51
CA ALA A 193 -10.08 -1.66 7.85
C ALA A 193 -11.38 -2.34 8.30
N GLY A 194 -12.50 -1.64 8.10
CA GLY A 194 -13.83 -2.14 8.39
C GLY A 194 -14.39 -2.98 7.24
N CYS A 195 -15.58 -3.54 7.45
CA CYS A 195 -16.32 -4.27 6.41
C CYS A 195 -16.84 -3.38 5.28
N ASP A 196 -16.68 -2.07 5.40
CA ASP A 196 -17.00 -1.02 4.43
C ASP A 196 -15.80 -0.67 3.55
N HIS A 197 -14.71 -1.43 3.63
CA HIS A 197 -13.45 -1.22 2.91
C HIS A 197 -12.73 0.10 3.22
N VAL A 198 -13.07 0.74 4.35
CA VAL A 198 -12.47 2.00 4.77
C VAL A 198 -11.34 1.76 5.78
N VAL A 199 -10.14 2.28 5.46
CA VAL A 199 -8.97 2.26 6.36
C VAL A 199 -9.32 2.92 7.68
N GLY A 200 -9.03 2.23 8.78
CA GLY A 200 -9.31 2.71 10.14
C GLY A 200 -10.77 2.58 10.58
N SER A 201 -11.69 2.13 9.71
CA SER A 201 -13.09 1.92 10.08
C SER A 201 -13.23 0.81 11.12
N SER A 202 -14.13 1.03 12.08
CA SER A 202 -14.47 0.07 13.13
C SER A 202 -15.69 -0.77 12.79
N LYS A 203 -16.30 -0.59 11.60
CA LYS A 203 -17.47 -1.37 11.18
C LYS A 203 -17.12 -2.84 11.02
N LYS A 204 -17.99 -3.71 11.52
CA LYS A 204 -17.85 -5.16 11.47
C LYS A 204 -19.06 -5.77 10.75
N LEU A 205 -18.84 -6.95 10.18
CA LEU A 205 -19.93 -7.79 9.69
C LEU A 205 -20.77 -8.24 10.90
N ASP A 206 -22.07 -8.24 10.73
CA ASP A 206 -22.98 -8.90 11.67
C ASP A 206 -22.98 -10.43 11.45
N LYS A 207 -23.78 -11.16 12.24
CA LYS A 207 -23.95 -12.62 12.13
C LYS A 207 -24.51 -13.08 10.77
N CYS A 208 -25.03 -12.16 9.96
CA CYS A 208 -25.60 -12.40 8.65
C CYS A 208 -24.63 -12.04 7.51
N GLY A 209 -23.42 -11.59 7.82
CA GLY A 209 -22.47 -11.11 6.82
C GLY A 209 -22.83 -9.74 6.24
N VAL A 210 -23.66 -8.95 6.93
CA VAL A 210 -24.01 -7.59 6.53
C VAL A 210 -23.15 -6.59 7.29
N CYS A 211 -22.48 -5.70 6.56
CA CYS A 211 -21.62 -4.70 7.17
C CYS A 211 -22.42 -3.67 7.98
N GLY A 212 -22.13 -3.57 9.28
CA GLY A 212 -22.89 -2.70 10.19
C GLY A 212 -24.35 -3.15 10.38
N GLY A 213 -24.68 -4.39 10.03
CA GLY A 213 -26.02 -4.93 10.20
C GLY A 213 -26.37 -5.19 11.67
N ASN A 214 -27.66 -5.36 11.92
CA ASN A 214 -28.20 -5.69 13.24
C ASN A 214 -28.54 -7.19 13.39
N GLY A 215 -28.23 -8.00 12.37
CA GLY A 215 -28.49 -9.43 12.36
C GLY A 215 -29.94 -9.84 12.08
N SER A 216 -30.76 -8.96 11.51
CA SER A 216 -32.16 -9.25 11.14
C SER A 216 -32.33 -9.83 9.72
N THR A 217 -31.32 -9.73 8.87
CA THR A 217 -31.37 -10.11 7.44
C THR A 217 -31.24 -11.61 7.21
N CYS A 218 -30.94 -12.38 8.24
CA CYS A 218 -30.79 -13.82 8.18
C CYS A 218 -31.42 -14.50 9.40
N ARG A 219 -31.76 -15.78 9.24
CA ARG A 219 -32.28 -16.64 10.31
C ARG A 219 -31.31 -17.78 10.60
N LYS A 220 -31.26 -18.19 11.86
CA LYS A 220 -30.48 -19.36 12.29
C LYS A 220 -31.26 -20.63 11.90
N ILE A 221 -30.63 -21.52 11.16
CA ILE A 221 -31.13 -22.86 10.84
C ILE A 221 -30.21 -23.85 11.54
N SER A 222 -30.77 -24.74 12.37
CA SER A 222 -30.00 -25.78 13.07
C SER A 222 -30.51 -27.15 12.64
N GLY A 223 -29.60 -28.09 12.40
CA GLY A 223 -29.95 -29.46 12.05
C GLY A 223 -28.89 -30.44 12.57
N SER A 224 -29.31 -31.67 12.89
CA SER A 224 -28.42 -32.74 13.35
C SER A 224 -28.28 -33.79 12.27
N LEU A 225 -27.06 -34.03 11.79
CA LEU A 225 -26.77 -35.14 10.90
C LEU A 225 -26.36 -36.35 11.74
N ASN A 226 -27.16 -37.41 11.68
CA ASN A 226 -26.84 -38.68 12.33
C ASN A 226 -26.44 -39.69 11.24
N ARG A 227 -25.13 -39.95 11.09
CA ARG A 227 -24.63 -40.91 10.11
C ARG A 227 -24.32 -42.20 10.85
N SER A 228 -25.04 -43.28 10.52
CA SER A 228 -25.13 -44.55 11.26
C SER A 228 -23.81 -45.29 11.54
N ASN A 229 -22.66 -44.79 11.09
CA ASN A 229 -21.33 -45.39 11.30
C ASN A 229 -20.40 -44.54 12.20
N TYR A 230 -20.88 -43.43 12.79
CA TYR A 230 -20.15 -42.67 13.81
C TYR A 230 -21.08 -42.47 15.02
N THR A 231 -20.62 -42.81 16.22
CA THR A 231 -21.38 -42.69 17.49
C THR A 231 -21.58 -41.24 17.97
N SER A 232 -21.48 -40.27 17.07
CA SER A 232 -21.60 -38.84 17.39
C SER A 232 -22.50 -38.14 16.36
N ALA A 233 -23.66 -37.67 16.82
CA ALA A 233 -24.52 -36.79 16.05
C ALA A 233 -23.82 -35.42 15.90
N ILE A 234 -23.67 -34.95 14.65
CA ILE A 234 -23.08 -33.63 14.38
C ILE A 234 -24.21 -32.63 14.24
N SER A 235 -24.29 -31.70 15.18
CA SER A 235 -25.22 -30.57 15.11
C SER A 235 -24.58 -29.42 14.34
N LEU A 236 -25.13 -29.10 13.17
CA LEU A 236 -24.72 -27.99 12.34
C LEU A 236 -25.69 -26.82 12.53
N THR A 237 -25.13 -25.63 12.73
CA THR A 237 -25.87 -24.38 12.74
C THR A 237 -25.40 -23.54 11.56
N LEU A 238 -26.33 -23.15 10.69
CA LEU A 238 -26.08 -22.28 9.55
C LEU A 238 -26.95 -21.03 9.64
N MET A 239 -26.46 -19.90 9.13
CA MET A 239 -27.25 -18.69 8.99
C MET A 239 -27.76 -18.62 7.55
N HIS A 240 -29.08 -18.63 7.38
CA HIS A 240 -29.73 -18.55 6.06
C HIS A 240 -30.20 -17.12 5.82
N SER A 241 -29.64 -16.48 4.79
CA SER A 241 -30.05 -15.13 4.37
C SER A 241 -31.48 -15.18 3.84
N ASN A 242 -32.37 -14.35 4.38
CA ASN A 242 -33.75 -14.20 3.87
C ASN A 242 -33.76 -13.31 2.61
N ARG A 243 -32.84 -13.53 1.65
CA ARG A 243 -32.94 -12.86 0.34
C ARG A 243 -34.04 -13.58 -0.43
N VAL A 244 -35.17 -12.88 -0.60
CA VAL A 244 -36.20 -13.19 -1.62
C VAL A 244 -35.70 -12.70 -2.96
#